data_AF-H5XJ70-F1
#
_entry.id   AF-H5XJ70-F1
#
_cell.length_a   1.000
_cell.length_b   1.000
_cell.length_c   1.000
_cell.angle_alpha   90.00
_cell.angle_beta   90.00
_cell.angle_gamma   90.00
#
_symmetry.space_group_name_H-M   'P 1'
#
loop_
_entity.id
_entity.type
_entity.pdbx_description
1 polymer ?
#
loop_
_entity_poly.entity_id
_entity_poly.type
_entity_poly.pdbx_seq_one_letter_code
_entity_poly.pdbx_strand_id
1 'polypeptide(L)'
;MAVRESGWWTPDTRCDSMIAMHEFGIEGYRPRWLRTPEAVLDAHGDRLAALVGRRLTSSWIVWDLSCDEWFADCPVVFDFDGEQVEINHTELDEVSVTWNSIDTGRHPFWVCFDDFQPRLRWRSDAIPALAALAGRLLDAVELLEYQGDDVANGALELGFLLGGTRVGVYNALDENGLGFDTPLSHYRRHPLG
;
A
#
# COMPACT_ATOMS: atom_id res chain seq x y z
N MET A 1 54.47 8.48 8.34
CA MET A 1 54.08 9.24 7.14
C MET A 1 53.76 8.22 6.05
N ALA A 2 52.49 8.19 5.60
CA ALA A 2 51.94 7.54 4.39
C ALA A 2 52.07 6.00 4.24
N VAL A 3 51.16 5.23 3.62
CA VAL A 3 49.73 5.32 3.22
C VAL A 3 49.30 3.84 2.97
N ARG A 4 48.03 3.51 3.23
CA ARG A 4 47.37 2.23 2.92
C ARG A 4 46.89 2.19 1.45
N GLU A 5 46.99 1.04 0.79
CA GLU A 5 46.27 0.67 -0.44
C GLU A 5 45.76 -0.78 -0.27
N SER A 6 44.46 -0.95 -0.02
CA SER A 6 43.38 -1.29 -0.97
C SER A 6 43.21 -2.81 -1.17
N GLY A 7 42.48 -3.41 -0.23
CA GLY A 7 41.97 -4.77 -0.33
C GLY A 7 40.70 -4.80 -1.19
N TRP A 8 40.73 -5.63 -2.22
CA TRP A 8 39.61 -5.91 -3.10
C TRP A 8 38.52 -6.68 -2.35
N TRP A 9 37.29 -6.18 -2.42
CA TRP A 9 36.09 -6.77 -1.87
C TRP A 9 35.79 -8.10 -2.60
N THR A 10 35.65 -9.19 -1.85
CA THR A 10 35.02 -10.43 -2.33
C THR A 10 33.61 -10.48 -1.73
N PRO A 11 32.54 -10.69 -2.53
CA PRO A 11 31.20 -10.83 -1.97
C PRO A 11 31.11 -12.15 -1.20
N ASP A 12 30.85 -12.07 0.10
CA ASP A 12 30.51 -13.22 0.94
C ASP A 12 29.09 -13.68 0.58
N THR A 13 29.00 -14.90 0.06
CA THR A 13 27.79 -15.53 -0.51
C THR A 13 26.72 -15.87 0.55
N ARG A 14 26.92 -15.44 1.81
CA ARG A 14 25.93 -15.54 2.89
C ARG A 14 25.05 -14.30 3.03
N CYS A 15 25.46 -13.14 2.51
CA CYS A 15 24.63 -11.92 2.54
C CYS A 15 23.51 -11.96 1.48
N ASP A 16 23.73 -12.59 0.34
CA ASP A 16 22.72 -12.65 -0.74
C ASP A 16 21.45 -13.41 -0.35
N SER A 17 21.51 -14.25 0.69
CA SER A 17 20.34 -14.98 1.21
C SER A 17 19.57 -14.23 2.30
N MET A 18 20.15 -13.17 2.89
CA MET A 18 19.50 -12.33 3.91
C MET A 18 18.99 -10.99 3.35
N ILE A 19 19.45 -10.58 2.17
CA ILE A 19 19.06 -9.31 1.52
C ILE A 19 17.73 -9.42 0.76
N ALA A 20 17.20 -10.63 0.52
CA ALA A 20 15.85 -10.82 -0.01
C ALA A 20 14.73 -10.61 1.05
N MET A 21 15.06 -10.01 2.20
CA MET A 21 14.18 -9.83 3.35
C MET A 21 13.61 -8.40 3.35
N HIS A 22 12.51 -8.26 2.61
CA HIS A 22 11.43 -7.24 2.66
C HIS A 22 11.89 -5.80 2.86
N GLU A 23 11.80 -5.03 1.78
CA GLU A 23 11.94 -3.56 1.75
C GLU A 23 11.14 -2.86 2.87
N PHE A 24 9.99 -3.43 3.27
CA PHE A 24 9.12 -2.90 4.33
C PHE A 24 9.27 -3.60 5.71
N GLY A 25 10.07 -4.67 5.79
CA GLY A 25 10.17 -5.54 6.98
C GLY A 25 8.83 -6.09 7.48
N ILE A 26 7.89 -6.31 6.57
CA ILE A 26 6.59 -6.92 6.84
C ILE A 26 6.64 -8.40 6.43
N GLU A 27 6.55 -9.30 7.39
CA GLU A 27 6.60 -10.74 7.14
C GLU A 27 5.46 -11.18 6.22
N GLY A 28 5.75 -12.09 5.27
CA GLY A 28 4.78 -12.60 4.30
C GLY A 28 4.46 -11.67 3.14
N TYR A 29 4.61 -10.35 3.33
CA TYR A 29 4.32 -9.35 2.30
C TYR A 29 5.30 -9.44 1.12
N ARG A 30 4.75 -9.62 -0.09
CA ARG A 30 5.51 -9.72 -1.35
C ARG A 30 4.82 -8.90 -2.43
N PRO A 31 5.09 -7.58 -2.52
CA PRO A 31 4.48 -6.76 -3.54
C PRO A 31 4.88 -7.25 -4.93
N ARG A 32 3.90 -7.23 -5.83
CA ARG A 32 4.12 -7.23 -7.27
C ARG A 32 3.64 -5.89 -7.82
N TRP A 33 4.56 -5.14 -8.40
CA TRP A 33 4.31 -3.80 -8.92
C TRP A 33 3.71 -3.85 -10.32
N LEU A 34 2.58 -3.17 -10.49
CA LEU A 34 1.80 -3.07 -11.72
C LEU A 34 1.62 -1.59 -12.06
N ARG A 35 1.57 -1.26 -13.36
CA ARG A 35 1.48 0.13 -13.83
C ARG A 35 0.23 0.45 -14.64
N THR A 36 -0.46 -0.57 -15.17
CA THR A 36 -1.59 -0.36 -16.07
C THR A 36 -2.88 -0.88 -15.47
N PRO A 37 -4.03 -0.23 -15.78
CA PRO A 37 -5.33 -0.71 -15.34
C PRO A 37 -5.57 -2.16 -15.77
N GLU A 38 -5.21 -2.53 -17.00
CA GLU A 38 -5.39 -3.87 -17.54
C GLU A 38 -4.62 -4.92 -16.73
N ALA A 39 -3.38 -4.61 -16.34
CA ALA A 39 -2.57 -5.52 -15.54
C ALA A 39 -3.16 -5.74 -14.14
N VAL A 40 -3.76 -4.70 -13.54
CA VAL A 40 -4.47 -4.80 -12.26
C VAL A 40 -5.75 -5.61 -12.42
N LEU A 41 -6.55 -5.33 -13.45
CA LEU A 41 -7.80 -6.05 -13.74
C LEU A 41 -7.57 -7.53 -14.02
N ASP A 42 -6.61 -7.87 -14.87
CA ASP A 42 -6.25 -9.25 -15.21
C ASP A 42 -5.82 -10.05 -13.97
N ALA A 43 -5.16 -9.37 -13.03
CA ALA A 43 -4.61 -10.00 -11.84
C ALA A 43 -5.58 -10.10 -10.66
N HIS A 44 -6.43 -9.08 -10.50
CA HIS A 44 -7.15 -8.83 -9.26
C HIS A 44 -8.63 -8.47 -9.47
N GLY A 45 -9.07 -8.21 -10.71
CA GLY A 45 -10.40 -7.71 -11.04
C GLY A 45 -11.53 -8.56 -10.45
N ASP A 46 -11.52 -9.87 -10.73
CA ASP A 46 -12.54 -10.81 -10.21
C ASP A 46 -12.57 -10.83 -8.67
N ARG A 47 -11.39 -10.79 -8.04
CA ARG A 47 -11.26 -10.86 -6.58
C ARG A 47 -11.70 -9.56 -5.91
N LEU A 48 -11.40 -8.42 -6.52
CA LEU A 48 -11.88 -7.09 -6.09
C LEU A 48 -13.41 -7.00 -6.24
N ALA A 49 -13.96 -7.45 -7.37
CA ALA A 49 -15.40 -7.49 -7.60
C ALA A 49 -16.12 -8.36 -6.56
N ALA A 50 -15.52 -9.50 -6.18
CA ALA A 50 -16.06 -10.41 -5.17
C ALA A 50 -16.06 -9.84 -3.73
N LEU A 51 -15.47 -8.67 -3.49
CA LEU A 51 -15.57 -7.96 -2.21
C LEU A 51 -16.90 -7.23 -2.05
N VAL A 52 -17.60 -6.90 -3.15
CA VAL A 52 -18.86 -6.16 -3.10
C VAL A 52 -19.90 -6.94 -2.28
N GLY A 53 -20.57 -6.23 -1.37
CA GLY A 53 -21.53 -6.78 -0.42
C GLY A 53 -20.91 -7.31 0.88
N ARG A 54 -19.57 -7.39 0.99
CA ARG A 54 -18.89 -7.73 2.25
C ARG A 54 -18.79 -6.51 3.16
N ARG A 55 -18.68 -6.74 4.47
CA ARG A 55 -18.50 -5.69 5.47
C ARG A 55 -17.03 -5.38 5.65
N LEU A 56 -16.67 -4.10 5.69
CA LEU A 56 -15.34 -3.69 6.16
C LEU A 56 -15.24 -3.95 7.67
N THR A 57 -14.49 -4.96 8.08
CA THR A 57 -14.28 -5.31 9.49
C THR A 57 -13.28 -4.35 10.12
N SER A 58 -12.19 -4.09 9.42
CA SER A 58 -11.09 -3.25 9.91
C SER A 58 -10.29 -2.70 8.75
N SER A 59 -9.57 -1.61 9.02
CA SER A 59 -8.59 -1.03 8.12
C SER A 59 -7.36 -0.70 8.95
N TRP A 60 -6.17 -0.83 8.36
CA TRP A 60 -4.91 -0.66 9.07
C TRP A 60 -3.92 0.14 8.25
N ILE A 61 -3.19 0.99 8.94
CA ILE A 61 -2.02 1.71 8.42
C ILE A 61 -0.85 1.54 9.39
N VAL A 62 0.37 1.74 8.90
CA VAL A 62 1.56 1.78 9.75
C VAL A 62 1.76 3.19 10.31
N TRP A 63 1.92 3.31 11.60
CA TRP A 63 2.17 4.56 12.30
C TRP A 63 3.61 4.57 12.83
N ASP A 64 4.35 5.66 12.59
CA ASP A 64 5.62 5.87 13.27
C ASP A 64 5.36 6.55 14.62
N LEU A 65 5.60 5.82 15.70
CA LEU A 65 5.48 6.34 17.07
C LEU A 65 6.59 7.35 17.42
N SER A 66 7.69 7.39 16.67
CA SER A 66 8.79 8.33 16.91
C SER A 66 8.40 9.74 16.47
N CYS A 67 7.79 9.87 15.29
CA CYS A 67 7.35 11.14 14.73
C CYS A 67 5.86 11.46 14.97
N ASP A 68 5.10 10.47 15.46
CA ASP A 68 3.65 10.53 15.63
C ASP A 68 2.92 10.87 14.32
N GLU A 69 3.27 10.15 13.26
CA GLU A 69 2.72 10.36 11.93
C GLU A 69 2.44 9.03 11.20
N TRP A 70 1.67 9.13 10.13
CA TRP A 70 1.45 8.01 9.23
C TRP A 70 2.74 7.73 8.48
N PHE A 71 3.24 6.50 8.60
CA PHE A 71 4.37 6.00 7.81
C PHE A 71 3.83 5.49 6.46
N ALA A 72 3.74 6.40 5.50
CA ALA A 72 3.00 6.21 4.25
C ALA A 72 3.70 5.32 3.22
N ASP A 73 4.97 4.95 3.42
CA ASP A 73 5.67 3.96 2.59
C ASP A 73 5.08 2.54 2.71
N CYS A 74 4.46 2.24 3.85
CA CYS A 74 3.92 0.91 4.10
C CYS A 74 2.49 0.74 3.55
N PRO A 75 2.09 -0.50 3.20
CA PRO A 75 0.78 -0.77 2.61
C PRO A 75 -0.38 -0.34 3.49
N VAL A 76 -1.45 0.11 2.84
CA VAL A 76 -2.77 0.28 3.45
C VAL A 76 -3.53 -1.04 3.36
N VAL A 77 -4.08 -1.49 4.48
CA VAL A 77 -4.76 -2.79 4.58
C VAL A 77 -6.24 -2.58 4.85
N PHE A 78 -7.11 -3.25 4.10
CA PHE A 78 -8.55 -3.33 4.36
C PHE A 78 -8.96 -4.79 4.55
N ASP A 79 -9.69 -5.10 5.61
CA ASP A 79 -10.27 -6.42 5.85
C ASP A 79 -11.78 -6.39 5.61
N PHE A 80 -12.24 -7.19 4.64
CA PHE A 80 -13.64 -7.34 4.28
C PHE A 80 -14.18 -8.72 4.70
N ASP A 81 -14.75 -8.82 5.89
CA ASP A 81 -15.22 -10.08 6.49
C ASP A 81 -14.18 -11.21 6.39
N GLY A 82 -12.92 -10.92 6.76
CA GLY A 82 -11.80 -11.87 6.72
C GLY A 82 -11.12 -12.02 5.36
N GLU A 83 -11.56 -11.29 4.34
CA GLU A 83 -10.83 -11.16 3.07
C GLU A 83 -10.06 -9.84 3.06
N GLN A 84 -8.75 -9.95 3.24
CA GLN A 84 -7.83 -8.83 3.33
C GLN A 84 -7.29 -8.43 1.96
N VAL A 85 -7.39 -7.15 1.62
CA VAL A 85 -6.70 -6.52 0.49
C VAL A 85 -5.65 -5.54 1.02
N GLU A 86 -4.47 -5.60 0.44
CA GLU A 86 -3.28 -4.85 0.85
C GLU A 86 -2.78 -4.05 -0.35
N ILE A 87 -2.77 -2.72 -0.22
CA ILE A 87 -2.52 -1.80 -1.33
C ILE A 87 -1.28 -1.00 -1.00
N ASN A 88 -0.34 -0.93 -1.93
CA ASN A 88 0.84 -0.10 -1.78
C ASN A 88 1.15 0.61 -3.08
N HIS A 89 1.52 1.88 -2.98
CA HIS A 89 2.10 2.62 -4.09
C HIS A 89 3.60 2.77 -3.87
N THR A 90 4.31 2.92 -4.98
CA THR A 90 5.72 3.32 -5.02
C THR A 90 5.97 3.99 -6.37
N GLU A 91 7.11 4.66 -6.48
CA GLU A 91 7.51 5.47 -7.61
C GLU A 91 6.37 6.43 -7.99
N LEU A 92 6.21 6.79 -9.27
CA LEU A 92 5.12 7.69 -9.69
C LEU A 92 3.85 6.96 -10.16
N ASP A 93 3.99 5.73 -10.64
CA ASP A 93 2.93 5.02 -11.38
C ASP A 93 2.78 3.54 -11.00
N GLU A 94 3.53 3.05 -10.00
CA GLU A 94 3.45 1.66 -9.57
C GLU A 94 2.47 1.47 -8.42
N VAL A 95 1.60 0.47 -8.57
CA VAL A 95 0.71 -0.03 -7.53
C VAL A 95 0.91 -1.52 -7.33
N SER A 96 0.88 -1.96 -6.08
CA SER A 96 0.75 -3.37 -5.71
C SER A 96 -0.57 -3.62 -5.01
N VAL A 97 -1.21 -4.73 -5.37
CA VAL A 97 -2.36 -5.30 -4.67
C VAL A 97 -2.00 -6.72 -4.27
N THR A 98 -1.98 -6.98 -2.97
CA THR A 98 -1.76 -8.31 -2.40
C THR A 98 -2.89 -8.65 -1.44
N TRP A 99 -2.88 -9.88 -0.91
CA TRP A 99 -4.05 -10.43 -0.26
C TRP A 99 -3.70 -11.45 0.82
N ASN A 100 -4.33 -11.32 1.99
CA ASN A 100 -4.24 -12.23 3.13
C ASN A 100 -2.78 -12.60 3.51
N SER A 101 -1.83 -11.71 3.28
CA SER A 101 -0.39 -11.91 3.47
C SER A 101 0.15 -11.14 4.67
N ILE A 102 -0.46 -10.00 5.02
CA ILE A 102 -0.03 -9.17 6.16
C ILE A 102 -0.74 -9.57 7.46
N ASP A 103 0.08 -10.01 8.43
CA ASP A 103 -0.34 -10.14 9.83
C ASP A 103 -0.21 -8.79 10.55
N THR A 104 -1.32 -8.07 10.70
CA THR A 104 -1.34 -6.76 11.38
C THR A 104 -1.10 -6.86 12.89
N GLY A 105 -1.08 -8.08 13.46
CA GLY A 105 -0.61 -8.34 14.82
C GLY A 105 0.91 -8.31 14.97
N ARG A 106 1.66 -8.43 13.86
CA ARG A 106 3.12 -8.32 13.83
C ARG A 106 3.54 -6.96 13.32
N HIS A 107 4.40 -6.30 14.08
CA HIS A 107 4.81 -4.95 13.76
C HIS A 107 5.91 -4.96 12.68
N PRO A 108 5.82 -4.05 11.68
CA PRO A 108 6.88 -3.87 10.72
C PRO A 108 8.18 -3.46 11.42
N PHE A 109 9.31 -3.78 10.81
CA PHE A 109 10.60 -3.23 11.20
C PHE A 109 11.26 -2.62 9.96
N TRP A 110 11.64 -1.36 10.02
CA TRP A 110 12.32 -0.73 8.90
C TRP A 110 13.83 -0.84 9.07
N VAL A 111 14.51 -1.41 8.07
CA VAL A 111 15.97 -1.46 8.04
C VAL A 111 16.47 -0.22 7.32
N CYS A 112 16.67 0.87 8.07
CA CYS A 112 17.35 2.05 7.54
C CYS A 112 18.88 1.84 7.53
N PHE A 113 19.55 2.50 6.58
CA PHE A 113 21.02 2.51 6.49
C PHE A 113 21.68 3.45 7.52
N ASP A 114 20.90 4.22 8.28
CA ASP A 114 21.35 5.12 9.34
C ASP A 114 20.98 4.59 10.74
N ASP A 115 21.43 5.31 11.79
CA ASP A 115 21.16 4.97 13.19
C ASP A 115 19.69 5.22 13.60
N PHE A 116 18.83 5.69 12.70
CA PHE A 116 17.43 5.98 12.99
C PHE A 116 16.54 4.79 12.62
N GLN A 117 16.00 4.13 13.66
CA GLN A 117 15.02 3.06 13.49
C GLN A 117 13.64 3.58 13.91
N PRO A 118 12.71 3.83 12.96
CA PRO A 118 11.38 4.29 13.30
C PRO A 118 10.64 3.24 14.13
N ARG A 119 9.76 3.70 15.02
CA ARG A 119 9.03 2.81 15.93
C ARG A 119 7.67 2.50 15.33
N LEU A 120 7.66 1.58 14.38
CA LEU A 120 6.49 1.28 13.58
C LEU A 120 5.46 0.39 14.31
N ARG A 121 4.17 0.73 14.12
CA ARG A 121 3.02 -0.02 14.64
C ARG A 121 1.85 0.04 13.67
N TRP A 122 1.17 -1.09 13.47
CA TRP A 122 -0.15 -1.09 12.84
C TRP A 122 -1.17 -0.40 13.75
N ARG A 123 -1.98 0.49 13.17
CA ARG A 123 -3.10 1.15 13.84
C ARG A 123 -4.34 1.11 12.96
N SER A 124 -5.47 0.75 13.56
CA SER A 124 -6.79 0.78 12.92
C SER A 124 -7.64 2.00 13.29
N ASP A 125 -7.10 2.86 14.16
CA ASP A 125 -7.80 3.99 14.76
C ASP A 125 -7.12 5.34 14.50
N ALA A 126 -5.95 5.33 13.85
CA ALA A 126 -5.11 6.51 13.68
C ALA A 126 -5.75 7.59 12.78
N ILE A 127 -6.51 7.18 11.77
CA ILE A 127 -7.24 8.09 10.88
C ILE A 127 -8.74 7.96 11.18
N PRO A 128 -9.37 8.96 11.84
CA PRO A 128 -10.77 8.86 12.26
C PRO A 128 -11.76 8.63 11.10
N ALA A 129 -11.50 9.26 9.94
CA ALA A 129 -12.33 9.08 8.75
C ALA A 129 -12.32 7.62 8.26
N LEU A 130 -11.15 6.96 8.32
CA LEU A 130 -10.97 5.56 7.94
C LEU A 130 -11.63 4.62 8.97
N ALA A 131 -11.38 4.87 10.27
CA ALA A 131 -11.98 4.09 11.36
C ALA A 131 -13.52 4.14 11.35
N ALA A 132 -14.10 5.27 10.95
CA ALA A 132 -15.57 5.45 10.86
C ALA A 132 -16.25 4.64 9.74
N LEU A 133 -15.48 4.00 8.86
CA LEU A 133 -15.98 3.11 7.81
C LEU A 133 -16.17 1.68 8.30
N ALA A 134 -15.56 1.31 9.43
CA ALA A 134 -15.70 -0.03 9.99
C ALA A 134 -17.17 -0.37 10.25
N GLY A 135 -17.55 -1.59 9.89
CA GLY A 135 -18.91 -2.09 9.97
C GLY A 135 -19.81 -1.74 8.79
N ARG A 136 -19.37 -0.94 7.80
CA ARG A 136 -20.17 -0.64 6.61
C ARG A 136 -20.03 -1.73 5.54
N LEU A 137 -21.07 -1.90 4.72
CA LEU A 137 -21.01 -2.77 3.56
C LEU A 137 -20.28 -2.07 2.42
N LEU A 138 -19.51 -2.84 1.65
CA LEU A 138 -18.88 -2.39 0.44
C LEU A 138 -19.91 -2.40 -0.70
N ASP A 139 -20.27 -1.22 -1.19
CA ASP A 139 -21.23 -1.03 -2.26
C ASP A 139 -20.59 -1.20 -3.65
N ALA A 140 -19.34 -0.74 -3.80
CA ALA A 140 -18.59 -0.82 -5.04
C ALA A 140 -17.08 -0.72 -4.78
N VAL A 141 -16.30 -1.27 -5.72
CA VAL A 141 -14.85 -1.04 -5.81
C VAL A 141 -14.58 -0.31 -7.11
N GLU A 142 -13.70 0.68 -7.08
CA GLU A 142 -13.34 1.53 -8.21
C GLU A 142 -11.86 1.39 -8.53
N LEU A 143 -11.51 1.04 -9.77
CA LEU A 143 -10.16 1.24 -10.29
C LEU A 143 -10.16 2.51 -11.13
N LEU A 144 -9.37 3.50 -10.71
CA LEU A 144 -9.28 4.79 -11.37
C LEU A 144 -7.89 4.99 -11.95
N GLU A 145 -7.84 5.69 -13.08
CA GLU A 145 -6.60 6.12 -13.73
C GLU A 145 -6.64 7.64 -13.90
N TYR A 146 -5.62 8.32 -13.41
CA TYR A 146 -5.48 9.77 -13.52
C TYR A 146 -5.15 10.18 -14.96
N GLN A 147 -5.89 11.15 -15.51
CA GLN A 147 -5.74 11.67 -16.88
C GLN A 147 -5.44 13.18 -16.87
N GLY A 148 -4.47 13.60 -16.05
CA GLY A 148 -3.99 14.99 -16.03
C GLY A 148 -2.83 15.24 -16.99
N ASP A 149 -2.48 16.51 -17.16
CA ASP A 149 -1.36 16.95 -18.02
C ASP A 149 -0.03 17.06 -17.25
N ASP A 150 0.14 16.30 -16.16
CA ASP A 150 1.30 16.33 -15.28
C ASP A 150 1.99 14.96 -15.15
N VAL A 151 3.00 14.88 -14.28
CA VAL A 151 3.82 13.68 -14.09
C VAL A 151 3.06 12.48 -13.49
N ALA A 152 1.88 12.70 -12.91
CA ALA A 152 1.04 11.63 -12.38
C ALA A 152 0.11 11.02 -13.44
N ASN A 153 0.15 11.47 -14.69
CA ASN A 153 -0.67 10.91 -15.77
C ASN A 153 -0.47 9.38 -15.89
N GLY A 154 -1.57 8.63 -15.80
CA GLY A 154 -1.57 7.17 -15.77
C GLY A 154 -1.50 6.56 -14.37
N ALA A 155 -1.26 7.36 -13.32
CA ALA A 155 -1.26 6.87 -11.95
C ALA A 155 -2.61 6.26 -11.58
N LEU A 156 -2.55 5.14 -10.86
CA LEU A 156 -3.73 4.37 -10.48
C LEU A 156 -4.18 4.73 -9.06
N GLU A 157 -5.48 4.67 -8.85
CA GLU A 157 -6.10 4.75 -7.52
C GLU A 157 -7.10 3.61 -7.36
N LEU A 158 -7.03 2.92 -6.22
CA LEU A 158 -8.00 1.89 -5.86
C LEU A 158 -8.94 2.43 -4.80
N GLY A 159 -10.23 2.50 -5.13
CA GLY A 159 -11.30 3.07 -4.32
C GLY A 159 -12.31 2.04 -3.83
N PHE A 160 -12.87 2.30 -2.65
CA PHE A 160 -13.93 1.53 -2.02
C PHE A 160 -15.08 2.45 -1.63
N LEU A 161 -16.29 2.17 -2.10
CA LEU A 161 -17.50 2.88 -1.71
C LEU A 161 -18.23 2.10 -0.61
N LEU A 162 -18.34 2.68 0.58
CA LEU A 162 -18.79 2.03 1.80
C LEU A 162 -19.96 2.78 2.44
N GLY A 163 -21.18 2.26 2.25
CA GLY A 163 -22.40 2.89 2.74
C GLY A 163 -22.52 4.35 2.27
N GLY A 164 -22.19 4.60 1.01
CA GLY A 164 -22.19 5.94 0.41
C GLY A 164 -21.01 6.86 0.76
N THR A 165 -20.01 6.39 1.51
CA THR A 165 -18.75 7.12 1.74
C THR A 165 -17.61 6.44 1.01
N ARG A 166 -16.81 7.22 0.27
CA ARG A 166 -15.67 6.70 -0.47
C ARG A 166 -14.39 6.76 0.37
N VAL A 167 -13.51 5.80 0.16
CA VAL A 167 -12.08 5.90 0.48
C VAL A 167 -11.28 5.38 -0.71
N GLY A 168 -10.25 6.10 -1.12
CA GLY A 168 -9.33 5.69 -2.18
C GLY A 168 -7.90 5.74 -1.72
N VAL A 169 -7.10 4.78 -2.18
CA VAL A 169 -5.65 4.73 -1.98
C VAL A 169 -4.98 5.08 -3.30
N TYR A 170 -4.27 6.19 -3.32
CA TYR A 170 -3.62 6.75 -4.52
C TYR A 170 -2.12 6.96 -4.27
N ASN A 171 -1.35 7.17 -5.34
CA ASN A 171 0.06 7.51 -5.25
C ASN A 171 0.24 9.00 -4.90
N ALA A 172 0.86 9.29 -3.76
CA ALA A 172 1.13 10.62 -3.24
C ALA A 172 2.60 11.04 -3.40
N LEU A 173 3.19 10.77 -4.58
CA LEU A 173 4.61 10.97 -4.91
C LEU A 173 5.52 9.93 -4.23
N ASP A 174 5.42 8.67 -4.65
CA ASP A 174 6.16 7.49 -4.12
C ASP A 174 5.63 6.93 -2.80
N GLU A 175 4.71 7.64 -2.14
CA GLU A 175 4.05 7.17 -0.92
C GLU A 175 2.56 6.91 -1.14
N ASN A 176 1.91 6.23 -0.19
CA ASN A 176 0.45 6.11 -0.22
C ASN A 176 -0.24 7.41 0.20
N GLY A 177 -1.31 7.76 -0.50
CA GLY A 177 -2.27 8.77 -0.11
C GLY A 177 -3.65 8.18 0.17
N LEU A 178 -4.47 8.90 0.96
CA LEU A 178 -5.87 8.56 1.21
C LEU A 178 -6.80 9.69 0.80
N GLY A 179 -7.77 9.38 -0.07
CA GLY A 179 -8.80 10.32 -0.53
C GLY A 179 -10.19 9.88 -0.09
N PHE A 180 -10.99 10.77 0.50
CA PHE A 180 -12.36 10.46 0.94
C PHE A 180 -13.45 11.14 0.11
N ASP A 181 -13.03 12.06 -0.76
CA ASP A 181 -13.93 12.81 -1.63
C ASP A 181 -14.23 12.04 -2.93
N THR A 182 -15.26 12.50 -3.64
CA THR A 182 -15.57 12.04 -4.99
C THR A 182 -14.37 12.31 -5.90
N PRO A 183 -13.96 11.35 -6.75
CA PRO A 183 -12.88 11.54 -7.70
C PRO A 183 -13.14 12.74 -8.59
N LEU A 184 -12.11 13.56 -8.77
CA LEU A 184 -12.14 14.71 -9.66
C LEU A 184 -12.36 14.27 -11.12
N SER A 185 -12.81 15.19 -11.97
CA SER A 185 -13.24 14.89 -13.35
C SER A 185 -12.13 14.36 -14.27
N HIS A 186 -10.87 14.47 -13.86
CA HIS A 186 -9.71 13.95 -14.59
C HIS A 186 -9.45 12.45 -14.34
N TYR A 187 -10.24 11.77 -13.51
CA TYR A 187 -10.12 10.31 -13.36
C TYR A 187 -10.98 9.56 -14.37
N ARG A 188 -10.35 8.61 -15.08
CA ARG A 188 -11.04 7.58 -15.86
C ARG A 188 -11.36 6.40 -14.96
N ARG A 189 -12.61 5.94 -14.97
CA ARG A 189 -13.05 4.72 -14.28
C ARG A 189 -12.85 3.50 -15.16
N HIS A 190 -12.29 2.45 -14.58
CA HIS A 190 -12.14 1.13 -15.20
C HIS A 190 -13.07 0.14 -14.51
N PRO A 191 -14.01 -0.50 -15.23
CA PRO A 191 -14.93 -1.45 -14.63
C PRO A 191 -14.17 -2.69 -14.16
N LEU A 192 -14.49 -3.14 -12.95
CA LEU A 192 -14.20 -4.51 -12.53
C LEU A 192 -15.24 -5.40 -13.21
N GLY A 193 -14.82 -6.53 -13.78
CA GLY A 193 -15.58 -7.36 -14.74
C GLY A 193 -17.02 -7.69 -14.41
#